data_AF-A0AAE3KYX4-F1
#
_entry.id   AF-A0AAE3KYX4-F1
#
_cell.length_a   1.000
_cell.length_b   1.000
_cell.length_c   1.000
_cell.angle_alpha   90.00
_cell.angle_beta   90.00
_cell.angle_gamma   90.00
#
_symmetry.space_group_name_H-M   'P 1'
#
loop_
_entity.id
_entity.type
_entity.pdbx_description
1 polymer ?
#
loop_
_entity_poly.entity_id
_entity_poly.type
_entity_poly.pdbx_seq_one_letter_code
_entity_poly.pdbx_strand_id
1 'polypeptide(L)'
;KNIIKRILNISLPASLGQSGSALGFMVLNGFIASYGTATIAAFGMVNRITSLISQPAMGIGAALTSIVGQNIGADQLDRVREAFKKSLI
;
A
#
# COMPACT_ATOMS: atom_id res chain seq x y z
N LYS A 1 -28.31 3.82 -0.57
CA LYS A 1 -28.08 3.48 -2.00
C LYS A 1 -26.89 4.23 -2.64
N ASN A 2 -26.67 5.53 -2.38
CA ASN A 2 -25.57 6.30 -3.02
C ASN A 2 -24.15 5.98 -2.49
N ILE A 3 -23.99 5.58 -1.22
CA ILE A 3 -22.67 5.32 -0.62
C ILE A 3 -22.01 4.08 -1.27
N ILE A 4 -22.76 2.98 -1.45
CA ILE A 4 -22.24 1.76 -2.09
C ILE A 4 -21.76 2.05 -3.52
N LYS A 5 -22.54 2.83 -4.29
CA LYS A 5 -22.16 3.21 -5.66
C LYS A 5 -20.88 4.05 -5.68
N ARG A 6 -20.68 4.94 -4.70
CA ARG A 6 -19.48 5.76 -4.57
C ARG A 6 -18.25 4.96 -4.15
N ILE A 7 -18.40 4.01 -3.23
CA ILE A 7 -17.34 3.06 -2.85
C ILE A 7 -16.94 2.25 -4.09
N LEU A 8 -17.89 1.64 -4.79
CA LEU A 8 -17.61 0.84 -5.98
C LEU A 8 -16.90 1.64 -7.08
N ASN A 9 -17.28 2.89 -7.32
CA ASN A 9 -16.61 3.74 -8.30
C ASN A 9 -15.13 4.05 -7.98
N ILE A 10 -14.72 3.99 -6.70
CA ILE A 10 -13.33 4.22 -6.29
C ILE A 10 -12.58 2.89 -6.19
N SER A 11 -13.22 1.88 -5.58
CA SER A 11 -12.62 0.58 -5.33
C SER A 11 -12.44 -0.25 -6.61
N LEU A 12 -13.36 -0.17 -7.58
CA LEU A 12 -13.22 -0.91 -8.85
C LEU A 12 -11.96 -0.52 -9.64
N PRO A 13 -11.72 0.76 -9.99
CA PRO A 13 -10.52 1.14 -10.72
C PRO A 13 -9.24 0.90 -9.90
N ALA A 14 -9.28 1.12 -8.57
CA ALA A 14 -8.15 0.85 -7.70
C ALA A 14 -7.77 -0.64 -7.68
N SER A 15 -8.76 -1.53 -7.53
CA SER A 15 -8.56 -2.99 -7.56
C SER A 15 -8.08 -3.46 -8.92
N LEU A 16 -8.62 -2.93 -10.02
CA LEU A 16 -8.16 -3.28 -11.37
C LEU A 16 -6.69 -2.89 -11.57
N GLY A 17 -6.28 -1.71 -11.10
CA GLY A 17 -4.87 -1.30 -11.13
C GLY A 17 -3.97 -2.24 -10.33
N GLN A 18 -4.37 -2.58 -9.10
CA GLN A 18 -3.63 -3.52 -8.26
C GLN A 18 -3.55 -4.94 -8.86
N SER A 19 -4.63 -5.41 -9.48
CA SER A 19 -4.62 -6.69 -10.21
C SER A 19 -3.63 -6.69 -11.36
N GLY A 20 -3.52 -5.59 -12.11
CA GLY A 20 -2.52 -5.44 -13.18
C GLY A 20 -1.10 -5.55 -12.64
N SER A 21 -0.79 -4.87 -11.53
CA SER A 21 0.50 -4.98 -10.85
C SER A 21 0.77 -6.41 -10.37
N ALA A 22 -0.22 -7.09 -9.79
CA ALA A 22 -0.09 -8.46 -9.32
C ALA A 22 0.21 -9.45 -10.46
N LEU A 23 -0.46 -9.29 -11.61
CA LEU A 23 -0.17 -10.08 -12.82
C LEU A 23 1.26 -9.82 -13.33
N GLY A 24 1.69 -8.56 -13.34
CA GLY A 24 3.07 -8.20 -13.71
C GLY A 24 4.10 -8.86 -12.79
N PHE A 25 3.87 -8.82 -11.48
CA PHE A 25 4.72 -9.51 -10.50
C PHE A 25 4.73 -11.03 -10.70
N MET A 26 3.60 -11.64 -11.07
CA MET A 26 3.53 -13.08 -11.35
C MET A 26 4.37 -13.46 -12.58
N VAL A 27 4.27 -12.69 -13.66
CA VAL A 27 5.09 -12.90 -14.86
C VAL A 27 6.58 -12.74 -14.55
N LEU A 28 6.94 -11.69 -13.79
CA LEU A 28 8.32 -11.47 -13.34
C LEU A 28 8.84 -12.65 -12.51
N ASN A 29 8.05 -13.17 -11.57
CA ASN A 29 8.44 -14.34 -10.78
C ASN A 29 8.60 -15.59 -11.66
N GLY A 30 7.78 -15.75 -12.71
CA GLY A 30 7.94 -16.81 -13.71
C GLY A 30 9.28 -16.73 -14.44
N PHE A 31 9.70 -15.53 -14.85
CA PHE A 31 11.04 -15.32 -15.41
C PHE A 31 12.13 -15.61 -14.38
N ILE A 32 11.99 -15.14 -13.13
CA ILE A 32 12.98 -15.39 -12.07
C ILE A 32 13.13 -16.91 -11.81
N ALA A 33 12.02 -17.65 -11.83
CA ALA A 33 12.03 -19.09 -11.64
C ALA A 33 12.78 -19.84 -12.75
N SER A 34 12.76 -19.35 -14.00
CA SER A 34 13.47 -19.99 -15.11
C SER A 34 15.00 -19.90 -14.97
N TYR A 35 15.52 -18.94 -14.21
CA TYR A 35 16.94 -18.84 -13.84
C TYR A 35 17.37 -19.81 -12.73
N GLY A 36 16.47 -20.70 -12.28
CA GLY A 36 16.78 -21.76 -11.33
C GLY A 36 16.41 -21.45 -9.88
N THR A 37 16.42 -22.50 -9.05
CA THR A 37 15.89 -22.48 -7.68
C THR A 37 16.66 -21.55 -6.75
N ALA A 38 17.97 -21.42 -6.93
CA ALA A 38 18.80 -20.53 -6.13
C ALA A 38 18.40 -19.05 -6.31
N THR A 39 18.07 -18.65 -7.55
CA THR A 39 17.71 -17.28 -7.90
C THR A 39 16.37 -16.86 -7.27
N ILE A 40 15.35 -17.72 -7.37
CA ILE A 40 14.05 -17.45 -6.73
C ILE A 40 14.13 -17.49 -5.20
N ALA A 41 14.97 -18.36 -4.63
CA ALA A 41 15.22 -18.39 -3.18
C ALA A 41 15.88 -17.09 -2.69
N ALA A 42 16.90 -16.60 -3.41
CA ALA A 42 17.53 -15.32 -3.12
C ALA A 42 16.55 -14.14 -3.23
N PHE A 43 15.75 -14.11 -4.30
CA PHE A 43 14.71 -13.08 -4.48
C PHE A 43 13.68 -13.11 -3.35
N GLY A 44 13.28 -14.30 -2.89
CA GLY A 44 12.39 -14.46 -1.73
C GLY A 44 12.99 -13.92 -0.42
N MET A 45 14.28 -14.15 -0.18
CA MET A 45 14.98 -13.58 0.99
C MET A 45 15.02 -12.05 0.94
N VAL A 46 15.36 -11.47 -0.22
CA VAL A 46 15.36 -10.02 -0.42
C VAL A 46 13.97 -9.44 -0.17
N ASN A 47 12.91 -10.04 -0.73
CA ASN A 47 11.53 -9.58 -0.52
C ASN A 47 11.13 -9.59 0.96
N ARG A 48 11.56 -10.58 1.74
CA ARG A 48 11.31 -10.59 3.19
C ARG A 48 11.97 -9.41 3.89
N ILE A 49 13.24 -9.13 3.58
CA ILE A 49 13.97 -8.01 4.16
C ILE A 49 13.31 -6.68 3.75
N THR A 50 13.01 -6.51 2.47
CA THR A 50 12.34 -5.31 1.94
C THR A 50 10.98 -5.11 2.61
N SER A 51 10.20 -6.18 2.80
CA SER A 51 8.90 -6.12 3.49
C SER A 51 9.06 -5.65 4.93
N LEU A 52 10.02 -6.22 5.67
CA LEU A 52 10.31 -5.81 7.05
C LEU A 52 10.69 -4.33 7.15
N ILE A 53 11.52 -3.85 6.23
CA ILE A 53 11.93 -2.43 6.17
C ILE A 53 10.73 -1.52 5.83
N SER A 54 9.78 -2.02 5.03
CA SER A 54 8.62 -1.24 4.58
C SER A 54 7.48 -1.22 5.59
N GLN A 55 7.38 -2.20 6.50
CA GLN A 55 6.31 -2.31 7.50
C GLN A 55 6.14 -1.05 8.38
N PRO A 56 7.21 -0.43 8.93
CA PRO A 56 7.07 0.80 9.72
C PRO A 56 6.40 1.93 8.95
N ALA A 57 6.82 2.16 7.71
CA ALA A 57 6.25 3.21 6.85
C ALA A 57 4.76 2.94 6.56
N MET A 58 4.40 1.69 6.28
CA MET A 58 3.00 1.29 6.10
C MET A 58 2.18 1.50 7.39
N GLY A 59 2.74 1.15 8.55
CA GLY A 59 2.09 1.35 9.85
C GLY A 59 1.81 2.82 10.15
N ILE A 60 2.79 3.70 9.89
CA ILE A 60 2.61 5.15 10.03
C ILE A 60 1.53 5.66 9.07
N GLY A 61 1.54 5.23 7.80
CA GLY A 61 0.53 5.62 6.83
C GLY A 61 -0.90 5.20 7.22
N ALA A 62 -1.05 3.99 7.76
CA ALA A 62 -2.33 3.49 8.26
C ALA A 62 -2.83 4.30 9.48
N ALA A 63 -1.95 4.55 10.44
CA ALA A 63 -2.27 5.38 11.61
C ALA A 63 -2.64 6.82 11.20
N LEU A 64 -1.88 7.40 10.28
CA LEU A 64 -2.13 8.74 9.74
C LEU A 64 -3.50 8.81 9.05
N THR A 65 -3.87 7.81 8.26
CA THR A 65 -5.17 7.77 7.57
C THR A 65 -6.33 7.87 8.58
N SER A 66 -6.24 7.15 9.71
CA SER A 66 -7.22 7.23 10.79
C SER A 66 -7.24 8.60 11.46
N ILE A 67 -6.07 9.14 11.81
CA ILE A 67 -5.93 10.47 12.42
C ILE A 67 -6.52 11.55 11.50
N VAL A 68 -6.18 11.54 10.22
CA VAL A 68 -6.69 12.49 9.23
C VAL A 68 -8.20 12.35 9.09
N GLY A 69 -8.74 11.13 9.00
CA GLY A 69 -10.18 10.90 8.92
C GLY A 69 -10.94 11.45 10.13
N GLN A 70 -10.42 11.25 11.35
CA GLN A 70 -11.02 11.79 12.56
C GLN A 70 -10.96 13.32 12.63
N ASN A 71 -9.82 13.92 12.30
CA ASN A 71 -9.65 15.38 12.36
C ASN A 71 -10.45 16.12 11.28
N ILE A 72 -10.56 15.55 10.07
CA ILE A 72 -11.46 16.11 9.03
C ILE A 72 -12.91 16.05 9.51
N GLY A 73 -13.33 14.95 10.14
CA GLY A 73 -14.69 14.82 10.68
C GLY A 73 -15.00 15.80 11.81
N ALA A 74 -13.99 16.29 12.53
CA ALA A 74 -14.10 17.27 13.61
C ALA A 74 -13.80 18.72 13.17
N ASP A 75 -13.63 18.96 11.86
CA ASP A 75 -13.27 20.26 11.27
C ASP A 75 -11.93 20.85 11.77
N GLN A 76 -11.01 19.98 12.24
CA GLN A 76 -9.69 20.35 12.77
C GLN A 76 -8.60 20.27 11.70
N LEU A 77 -8.72 21.07 10.63
CA LEU A 77 -7.81 21.02 9.48
C LEU A 77 -6.34 21.37 9.80
N ASP A 78 -6.10 22.18 10.83
CA ASP A 78 -4.73 22.51 11.26
C ASP A 78 -3.99 21.27 11.78
N ARG A 79 -4.69 20.41 12.53
CA ARG A 79 -4.14 19.15 13.04
C ARG A 79 -3.89 18.13 11.94
N VAL A 80 -4.69 18.15 10.86
CA VAL A 80 -4.44 17.34 9.66
C VAL A 80 -3.08 17.70 9.05
N ARG A 81 -2.81 18.99 8.87
CA ARG A 81 -1.54 19.48 8.31
C ARG A 81 -0.36 19.17 9.23
N GLU A 82 -0.54 19.33 10.54
CA GLU A 82 0.49 19.03 11.53
C GLU A 82 0.83 17.52 11.55
N ALA A 83 -0.19 16.65 11.61
CA ALA A 83 0.00 15.20 11.59
C ALA A 83 0.69 14.72 10.30
N PHE A 84 0.32 15.28 9.15
CA PHE A 84 0.96 14.97 7.87
C PHE A 84 2.44 15.36 7.87
N LYS A 85 2.78 16.57 8.34
CA LYS A 85 4.18 17.01 8.45
C LYS A 85 4.98 16.12 9.41
N LYS A 86 4.41 15.76 10.56
CA LYS A 86 5.06 14.89 11.55
C LYS A 86 5.27 13.46 11.03
N SER A 87 4.43 12.97 10.13
CA SER A 87 4.57 11.63 9.55
C SER A 87 5.67 11.50 8.50
N LEU A 88 6.17 12.63 7.99
CA LEU A 88 7.24 12.70 6.98
C LEU A 88 8.65 12.86 7.58
N ILE A 89 8.73 13.12 8.90
CA ILE A 89 9.96 13.31 9.68
C ILE A 89 10.25 12.01 10.45
#